data_AF-A0A534BDF7-F1
#
_entry.id   AF-A0A534BDF7-F1
#
_cell.length_a   1.000
_cell.length_b   1.000
_cell.length_c   1.000
_cell.angle_alpha   90.00
_cell.angle_beta   90.00
_cell.angle_gamma   90.00
#
_symmetry.space_group_name_H-M   'P 1'
#
loop_
_entity.id
_entity.type
_entity.pdbx_description
1 polymer ?
#
loop_
_entity_poly.entity_id
_entity_poly.type
_entity_poly.pdbx_seq_one_letter_code
_entity_poly.pdbx_strand_id
1 'polypeptide(L)'
;NETEAELISGGPVCTVEEAAACAVALLGKGFRRVVITLGARGSLIADSAGHVHVPPFHVTAVDTTGAGDAFIGSFAVFLAEGVPERDALARANLYAALSTTRIGTQKSFPPRADFEAEWARGCKPAR
;
A
#
# COMPACT_ATOMS: atom_id res chain seq x y z
N ASN A 1 -2.65 -3.18 -8.01
CA ASN A 1 -1.64 -2.11 -8.26
C ASN A 1 -2.17 -1.21 -9.39
N GLU A 2 -1.39 -0.23 -9.87
CA GLU A 2 -1.79 0.72 -10.92
C GLU A 2 -2.21 0.02 -12.22
N THR A 3 -1.35 -0.82 -12.81
CA THR A 3 -1.64 -1.53 -14.07
C THR A 3 -2.86 -2.45 -13.98
N GLU A 4 -3.05 -3.16 -12.87
CA GLU A 4 -4.26 -3.98 -12.65
C GLU A 4 -5.52 -3.10 -12.53
N ALA A 5 -5.41 -1.97 -11.83
CA ALA A 5 -6.52 -1.04 -11.66
C ALA A 5 -6.92 -0.41 -13.00
N GLU A 6 -5.96 -0.08 -13.87
CA GLU A 6 -6.22 0.38 -15.23
C GLU A 6 -6.98 -0.66 -16.05
N LEU A 7 -6.54 -1.91 -16.00
CA LEU A 7 -7.15 -3.01 -16.74
C LEU A 7 -8.61 -3.26 -16.30
N ILE A 8 -8.90 -3.19 -15.01
CA ILE A 8 -10.25 -3.45 -14.47
C ILE A 8 -11.18 -2.24 -14.64
N SER A 9 -10.64 -1.03 -14.48
CA SER A 9 -11.43 0.20 -14.55
C SER A 9 -11.68 0.64 -16.00
N GLY A 10 -10.71 0.45 -16.89
CA GLY A 10 -10.69 0.95 -18.26
C GLY A 10 -10.15 2.39 -18.41
N GLY A 11 -9.51 2.95 -17.37
CA GLY A 11 -8.93 4.29 -17.38
C GLY A 11 -7.51 4.32 -16.79
N PRO A 12 -6.73 5.40 -17.02
CA PRO A 12 -5.33 5.49 -16.56
C PRO A 12 -5.22 5.63 -15.04
N VAL A 13 -4.09 5.21 -14.48
CA VAL A 13 -3.71 5.34 -13.06
C VAL A 13 -2.21 5.67 -12.96
N CYS A 14 -1.84 6.90 -13.36
CA CYS A 14 -0.48 7.42 -13.27
C CYS A 14 -0.30 8.43 -12.12
N THR A 15 -1.40 9.00 -11.62
CA THR A 15 -1.41 9.98 -10.52
C THR A 15 -2.30 9.55 -9.35
N VAL A 16 -2.18 10.24 -8.20
CA VAL A 16 -3.05 9.99 -7.05
C VAL A 16 -4.50 10.37 -7.38
N GLU A 17 -4.70 11.43 -8.16
CA GLU A 17 -6.00 11.90 -8.62
C GLU A 17 -6.66 10.89 -9.56
N GLU A 18 -5.89 10.31 -10.48
CA GLU A 18 -6.35 9.25 -11.38
C GLU A 18 -6.66 7.97 -10.61
N ALA A 19 -5.85 7.60 -9.62
CA ALA A 19 -6.14 6.49 -8.72
C ALA A 19 -7.44 6.71 -7.94
N ALA A 20 -7.70 7.92 -7.46
CA ALA A 20 -8.95 8.26 -6.79
C ALA A 20 -10.14 8.11 -7.73
N ALA A 21 -10.05 8.64 -8.96
CA ALA A 21 -11.11 8.50 -9.96
C ALA A 21 -11.37 7.04 -10.34
N CYS A 22 -10.30 6.25 -10.51
CA CYS A 22 -10.37 4.81 -10.76
C CYS A 22 -11.06 4.08 -9.61
N ALA A 23 -10.69 4.38 -8.35
CA ALA A 23 -11.31 3.77 -7.19
C ALA A 23 -12.81 4.09 -7.11
N VAL A 24 -13.21 5.34 -7.37
CA VAL A 24 -14.64 5.74 -7.45
C VAL A 24 -15.38 4.97 -8.54
N ALA A 25 -14.77 4.81 -9.73
CA ALA A 25 -15.37 4.02 -10.81
C ALA A 25 -15.57 2.56 -10.43
N LEU A 26 -14.60 1.95 -9.72
CA LEU A 26 -14.70 0.59 -9.21
C LEU A 26 -15.80 0.47 -8.15
N LEU A 27 -15.93 1.43 -7.23
CA LEU A 27 -17.05 1.46 -6.28
C LEU A 27 -18.41 1.50 -7.00
N GLY A 28 -18.51 2.29 -8.08
CA GLY A 28 -19.70 2.34 -8.94
C GLY A 28 -20.04 1.02 -9.65
N LYS A 29 -19.07 0.10 -9.80
CA LYS A 29 -19.27 -1.27 -10.33
C LYS A 29 -19.69 -2.27 -9.25
N GLY A 30 -19.90 -1.84 -8.00
CA GLY A 30 -20.39 -2.68 -6.90
C GLY A 30 -19.33 -3.17 -5.92
N PHE A 31 -18.07 -2.75 -6.07
CA PHE A 31 -17.06 -3.00 -5.04
C PHE A 31 -17.38 -2.16 -3.80
N ARG A 32 -17.21 -2.74 -2.61
CA ARG A 32 -17.50 -2.04 -1.33
C ARG A 32 -16.31 -1.26 -0.79
N ARG A 33 -15.11 -1.75 -1.07
CA ARG A 33 -13.85 -1.17 -0.62
C ARG A 33 -12.76 -1.49 -1.64
N VAL A 34 -11.97 -0.49 -1.98
CA VAL A 34 -10.93 -0.56 -3.00
C VAL A 34 -9.63 -0.04 -2.42
N VAL A 35 -8.55 -0.81 -2.54
CA VAL A 35 -7.20 -0.38 -2.20
C VAL A 35 -6.34 -0.46 -3.46
N ILE A 36 -5.69 0.65 -3.79
CA ILE A 36 -4.77 0.75 -4.93
C ILE A 36 -3.38 1.09 -4.39
N THR A 37 -2.41 0.21 -4.62
CA THR A 37 -0.99 0.49 -4.35
C THR A 37 -0.41 1.29 -5.52
N LEU A 38 0.32 2.36 -5.19
CA LEU A 38 0.86 3.36 -6.12
C LEU A 38 2.40 3.40 -6.09
N GLY A 39 3.03 2.29 -5.67
CA GLY A 39 4.49 2.17 -5.56
C GLY A 39 5.12 3.28 -4.73
N ALA A 40 6.01 4.06 -5.34
CA ALA A 40 6.69 5.19 -4.70
C ALA A 40 5.76 6.34 -4.31
N ARG A 41 4.47 6.31 -4.68
CA ARG A 41 3.43 7.25 -4.23
C ARG A 41 2.58 6.72 -3.07
N GLY A 42 2.87 5.54 -2.54
CA GLY A 42 2.16 4.98 -1.38
C GLY A 42 0.94 4.17 -1.78
N SER A 43 -0.21 4.45 -1.18
CA SER A 43 -1.45 3.73 -1.47
C SER A 43 -2.68 4.62 -1.31
N LEU A 44 -3.78 4.23 -1.94
CA LEU A 44 -5.08 4.88 -1.82
C LEU A 44 -6.12 3.84 -1.40
N ILE A 45 -6.97 4.20 -0.43
CA ILE A 45 -8.12 3.41 -0.02
C ILE A 45 -9.40 4.20 -0.26
N ALA A 46 -10.44 3.54 -0.76
CA ALA A 46 -11.74 4.16 -1.03
C ALA A 46 -12.90 3.25 -0.63
N ASP A 47 -13.98 3.87 -0.18
CA ASP A 47 -15.29 3.28 0.07
C ASP A 47 -16.42 4.29 -0.22
N SER A 48 -17.65 3.98 0.18
CA SER A 48 -18.81 4.85 -0.04
C SER A 48 -18.74 6.21 0.69
N ALA A 49 -17.89 6.35 1.73
CA ALA A 49 -17.72 7.59 2.46
C ALA A 49 -16.67 8.51 1.82
N GLY A 50 -15.82 7.99 0.93
CA GLY A 50 -14.82 8.74 0.19
C GLY A 50 -13.53 7.95 0.00
N HIS A 51 -12.43 8.66 -0.21
CA HIS A 51 -11.12 8.07 -0.37
C HIS A 51 -10.06 8.79 0.46
N VAL A 52 -9.03 8.05 0.85
CA VAL A 52 -7.88 8.55 1.59
C VAL A 52 -6.61 8.07 0.90
N HIS A 53 -5.75 9.02 0.55
CA HIS A 53 -4.39 8.72 0.14
C HIS A 53 -3.49 8.59 1.38
N VAL A 54 -2.71 7.51 1.42
CA VAL A 54 -1.71 7.24 2.44
C VAL A 54 -0.33 7.34 1.80
N PRO A 55 0.46 8.36 2.19
CA PRO A 55 1.77 8.61 1.59
C PRO A 55 2.76 7.44 1.73
N PRO A 56 3.78 7.40 0.86
CA PRO A 56 4.83 6.39 0.87
C PRO A 56 5.81 6.62 2.03
N PHE A 57 6.65 5.59 2.25
CA PHE A 57 7.88 5.70 3.03
C PHE A 57 9.05 5.64 2.07
N HIS A 58 9.96 6.61 2.16
CA HIS A 58 11.14 6.65 1.28
C HIS A 58 12.19 5.66 1.76
N VAL A 59 12.56 4.76 0.86
CA VAL A 59 13.65 3.80 1.03
C VAL A 59 14.46 3.73 -0.26
N THR A 60 15.70 3.27 -0.17
CA THR A 60 16.48 2.90 -1.35
C THR A 60 16.13 1.47 -1.74
N ALA A 61 15.33 1.30 -2.78
CA ALA A 61 14.93 -0.02 -3.28
C ALA A 61 16.11 -0.73 -3.97
N VAL A 62 16.25 -2.02 -3.69
CA VAL A 62 17.23 -2.93 -4.28
C VAL A 62 16.52 -3.93 -5.21
N ASP A 63 15.39 -4.49 -4.77
CA ASP A 63 14.58 -5.44 -5.53
C ASP A 63 13.10 -5.29 -5.14
N THR A 64 12.23 -4.95 -6.08
CA THR A 64 10.79 -4.72 -5.80
C THR A 64 9.95 -6.00 -5.88
N THR A 65 10.57 -7.14 -6.19
CA THR A 65 9.86 -8.42 -6.34
C THR A 65 9.18 -8.81 -5.03
N GLY A 66 7.87 -9.06 -5.07
CA GLY A 66 7.10 -9.46 -3.89
C GLY A 66 6.66 -8.31 -2.97
N ALA A 67 6.92 -7.04 -3.32
CA ALA A 67 6.46 -5.90 -2.53
C ALA A 67 4.92 -5.86 -2.39
N GLY A 68 4.19 -6.28 -3.44
CA GLY A 68 2.73 -6.41 -3.40
C GLY A 68 2.27 -7.49 -2.41
N ASP A 69 2.94 -8.64 -2.40
CA ASP A 69 2.64 -9.73 -1.45
C ASP A 69 2.95 -9.30 -0.02
N ALA A 70 4.07 -8.60 0.19
CA ALA A 70 4.46 -8.02 1.47
C ALA A 70 3.40 -7.02 1.97
N PHE A 71 2.90 -6.16 1.07
CA PHE A 71 1.83 -5.21 1.37
C PHE A 71 0.54 -5.92 1.79
N ILE A 72 0.04 -6.84 0.97
CA ILE A 72 -1.24 -7.53 1.24
C ILE A 72 -1.15 -8.36 2.52
N GLY A 73 -0.07 -9.12 2.67
CA GLY A 73 0.14 -9.98 3.84
C GLY A 73 0.24 -9.17 5.14
N SER A 74 1.05 -8.11 5.16
CA SER A 74 1.19 -7.26 6.34
C SER A 74 -0.09 -6.49 6.65
N PHE A 75 -0.79 -5.98 5.63
CA PHE A 75 -2.08 -5.30 5.81
C PHE A 75 -3.12 -6.21 6.47
N ALA A 76 -3.25 -7.45 5.99
CA ALA A 76 -4.15 -8.43 6.58
C ALA A 76 -3.81 -8.74 8.05
N VAL A 77 -2.51 -8.86 8.37
CA VAL A 77 -2.04 -9.06 9.75
C VAL A 77 -2.43 -7.89 10.65
N PHE A 78 -2.16 -6.65 10.26
CA PHE A 78 -2.48 -5.48 11.09
C PHE A 78 -3.99 -5.30 11.28
N LEU A 79 -4.80 -5.56 10.24
CA LEU A 79 -6.25 -5.56 10.39
C LEU A 79 -6.72 -6.64 11.38
N ALA A 80 -6.17 -7.84 11.32
CA ALA A 80 -6.50 -8.93 12.24
C ALA A 80 -6.09 -8.62 13.70
N GLU A 81 -5.04 -7.82 13.88
CA GLU A 81 -4.60 -7.30 15.18
C GLU A 81 -5.47 -6.14 15.71
N GLY A 82 -6.48 -5.71 14.95
CA GLY A 82 -7.38 -4.62 15.36
C GLY A 82 -6.79 -3.23 15.17
N VAL A 83 -5.70 -3.09 14.40
CA VAL A 83 -5.15 -1.78 14.06
C VAL A 83 -6.17 -1.02 13.18
N PRO A 84 -6.44 0.27 13.44
CA PRO A 84 -7.32 1.07 12.59
C PRO A 84 -6.87 1.01 11.13
N GLU A 85 -7.82 0.87 10.20
CA GLU A 85 -7.52 0.56 8.79
C GLU A 85 -6.51 1.51 8.14
N ARG A 86 -6.62 2.81 8.41
CA ARG A 86 -5.67 3.81 7.91
C ARG A 86 -4.25 3.57 8.42
N ASP A 87 -4.11 3.23 9.71
CA ASP A 87 -2.81 2.94 10.32
C ASP A 87 -2.26 1.60 9.85
N ALA A 88 -3.13 0.60 9.64
CA ALA A 88 -2.77 -0.68 9.04
C ALA A 88 -2.24 -0.48 7.60
N LEU A 89 -2.86 0.41 6.81
CA LEU A 89 -2.42 0.74 5.47
C LEU A 89 -1.05 1.43 5.47
N ALA A 90 -0.85 2.38 6.40
CA ALA A 90 0.44 3.05 6.56
C ALA A 90 1.55 2.07 6.99
N ARG A 91 1.26 1.17 7.92
CA ARG A 91 2.19 0.10 8.33
C ARG A 91 2.51 -0.85 7.17
N ALA A 92 1.51 -1.21 6.36
CA ALA A 92 1.71 -2.04 5.17
C ALA A 92 2.55 -1.33 4.10
N ASN A 93 2.36 -0.03 3.89
CA ASN A 93 3.25 0.77 3.01
C ASN A 93 4.70 0.69 3.48
N LEU A 94 4.96 0.87 4.78
CA LEU A 94 6.32 0.75 5.32
C LEU A 94 6.86 -0.67 5.16
N TYR A 95 6.07 -1.69 5.49
CA TYR A 95 6.50 -3.09 5.39
C TYR A 95 6.89 -3.46 3.96
N ALA A 96 6.06 -3.07 2.98
CA ALA A 96 6.36 -3.25 1.57
C ALA A 96 7.58 -2.45 1.10
N ALA A 97 7.76 -1.22 1.58
CA ALA A 97 8.96 -0.45 1.30
C ALA A 97 10.21 -1.17 1.82
N LEU A 98 10.19 -1.62 3.08
CA LEU A 98 11.31 -2.34 3.68
C LEU A 98 11.61 -3.66 2.97
N SER A 99 10.60 -4.40 2.50
CA SER A 99 10.85 -5.62 1.72
C SER A 99 11.63 -5.33 0.44
N THR A 100 11.50 -4.13 -0.14
CA THR A 100 12.27 -3.79 -1.34
C THR A 100 13.75 -3.54 -1.12
N THR A 101 14.19 -3.43 0.13
CA THR A 101 15.59 -3.08 0.48
C THR A 101 16.54 -4.29 0.47
N ARG A 102 16.01 -5.50 0.23
CA ARG A 102 16.76 -6.77 0.20
C ARG A 102 16.32 -7.58 -1.02
N ILE A 103 17.19 -8.46 -1.49
CA ILE A 103 16.93 -9.28 -2.69
C ILE A 103 15.96 -10.41 -2.37
N GLY A 104 15.02 -10.66 -3.30
CA GLY A 104 14.09 -11.78 -3.29
C GLY A 104 12.70 -11.45 -2.73
N THR A 105 11.83 -12.47 -2.71
CA THR A 105 10.45 -12.37 -2.25
C THR A 105 10.34 -12.55 -0.74
N GLN A 106 9.84 -13.68 -0.23
CA GLN A 106 9.66 -13.91 1.21
C GLN A 106 10.95 -13.75 2.02
N LYS A 107 12.12 -14.01 1.40
CA LYS A 107 13.43 -13.84 2.05
C LYS A 107 13.79 -12.38 2.32
N SER A 108 13.20 -11.42 1.61
CA SER A 108 13.43 -9.99 1.81
C SER A 108 12.54 -9.41 2.91
N PHE A 109 11.50 -10.13 3.33
CA PHE A 109 10.51 -9.64 4.27
C PHE A 109 11.13 -9.40 5.65
N PRO A 110 10.98 -8.20 6.24
CA PRO A 110 11.56 -7.92 7.54
C PRO A 110 10.85 -8.74 8.63
N PRO A 111 11.60 -9.31 9.59
CA PRO A 111 11.03 -9.84 10.82
C PRO A 111 10.19 -8.77 11.55
N ARG A 112 9.20 -9.21 12.34
CA ARG A 112 8.31 -8.29 13.06
C ARG A 112 9.07 -7.30 13.96
N ALA A 113 10.10 -7.76 14.66
CA ALA A 113 10.91 -6.91 15.54
C ALA A 113 11.63 -5.78 14.77
N ASP A 114 12.24 -6.10 13.63
CA ASP A 114 12.91 -5.12 12.77
C ASP A 114 11.90 -4.08 12.25
N PHE A 115 10.74 -4.54 11.80
CA PHE A 115 9.66 -3.66 11.35
C PHE A 115 9.20 -2.71 12.46
N GLU A 116 8.92 -3.19 13.66
CA GLU A 116 8.45 -2.33 14.77
C GLU A 116 9.53 -1.31 15.18
N ALA A 117 10.81 -1.67 15.09
CA ALA A 117 11.92 -0.75 15.34
C ALA A 117 11.99 0.37 14.29
N GLU A 118 11.70 0.09 13.02
CA GLU A 118 11.62 1.11 11.96
C GLU A 118 10.35 1.96 12.09
N TRP A 119 9.21 1.34 12.41
CA TRP A 119 7.95 2.06 12.66
C TRP A 119 8.08 3.04 13.83
N ALA A 120 8.67 2.60 14.95
CA ALA A 120 8.89 3.42 16.14
C ALA A 120 9.89 4.56 15.92
N ARG A 121 10.86 4.41 15.00
CA ARG A 121 11.79 5.48 14.61
C ARG A 121 11.09 6.65 13.91
N GLY A 122 9.80 6.54 13.62
CA GLY A 122 9.00 7.63 13.09
C GLY A 122 9.42 7.99 11.68
N CYS A 123 9.68 6.98 10.84
CA CYS A 123 9.87 7.17 9.42
C CYS A 123 8.66 7.98 8.93
N LYS A 124 8.87 9.27 8.62
CA LYS A 124 7.75 10.16 8.34
C LYS A 124 7.25 9.80 6.95
N PRO A 125 5.94 9.59 6.75
CA PRO A 125 5.40 9.50 5.41
C PRO A 125 5.84 10.73 4.62
N ALA A 126 6.19 10.55 3.34
CA ALA A 126 6.55 11.68 2.48
C ALA A 126 5.41 12.72 2.50
N ARG A 127 5.75 13.99 2.74
CA ARG A 127 4.77 15.09 2.73
C ARG A 127 4.24 15.32 1.32
#